data_AF-A0AA37IHG4-F1
#
_entry.id   AF-A0AA37IHG4-F1
#
_cell.length_a   1.000
_cell.length_b   1.000
_cell.length_c   1.000
_cell.angle_alpha   90.00
_cell.angle_beta   90.00
_cell.angle_gamma   90.00
#
_symmetry.space_group_name_H-M   'P 1'
#
loop_
_entity.id
_entity.type
_entity.pdbx_description
1 polymer ?
#
loop_
_entity_poly.entity_id
_entity_poly.type
_entity_poly.pdbx_seq_one_letter_code
_entity_poly.pdbx_strand_id
1 'polypeptide(L)'
;MQAEVAAWQLDMFGAPEAPITRVQAKPDPLPDPHLWSGAVKDKMVDALISLASDSRRGDNMPESLMDCAALFSERLKNRKKMGLEDYRATLGWVMEFWKGALPYRFVCEINGVDPEILQDVILSNPLLRRDMEEVRRECFGTLL
;
A
#
# COMPACT_ATOMS: atom_id res chain seq x y z
N MET A 1 32.05 -18.04 36.85
CA MET A 1 30.87 -17.30 36.38
C MET A 1 29.98 -17.06 37.59
N GLN A 2 30.01 -15.86 38.17
CA GLN A 2 29.27 -15.53 39.41
C GLN A 2 27.86 -15.10 39.03
N ALA A 3 26.85 -15.79 39.57
CA ALA A 3 25.46 -15.39 39.43
C ALA A 3 25.21 -14.19 40.36
N GLU A 4 24.94 -13.02 39.79
CA GLU A 4 24.49 -11.86 40.57
C GLU A 4 23.07 -12.11 41.09
N VAL A 5 22.98 -12.36 42.40
CA VAL A 5 21.71 -12.55 43.09
C VAL A 5 21.00 -11.20 43.21
N ALA A 6 19.88 -11.05 42.51
CA ALA A 6 19.17 -9.76 42.44
C ALA A 6 18.23 -9.52 43.63
N ALA A 7 17.71 -10.58 44.25
CA ALA A 7 16.90 -10.53 45.46
C ALA A 7 16.80 -11.93 46.08
N TRP A 8 16.56 -11.98 47.39
CA TRP A 8 16.17 -13.19 48.10
C TRP A 8 14.67 -13.15 48.35
N GLN A 9 13.95 -14.21 47.97
CA GLN A 9 12.53 -14.32 48.25
C GLN A 9 12.38 -14.75 49.71
N LEU A 10 11.97 -13.84 50.58
CA LEU A 10 11.56 -14.17 51.95
C LEU A 10 10.16 -14.75 51.90
N ASP A 11 10.03 -16.05 52.17
CA ASP A 11 8.76 -16.74 52.24
C ASP A 11 8.20 -16.69 53.67
N MET A 12 6.98 -16.17 53.84
CA MET A 12 6.29 -16.10 55.14
C MET A 12 5.76 -17.46 55.62
N PHE A 13 5.87 -18.53 54.82
CA PHE A 13 5.25 -19.83 55.11
C PHE A 13 6.22 -21.02 55.22
N GLY A 14 7.52 -20.78 55.46
CA GLY A 14 8.43 -21.79 56.01
C GLY A 14 8.99 -22.83 55.03
N ALA A 15 9.02 -22.55 53.73
CA ALA A 15 9.77 -23.34 52.74
C ALA A 15 11.23 -22.80 52.56
N PRO A 16 12.19 -23.63 52.12
CA PRO A 16 13.59 -23.19 51.99
C PRO A 16 13.78 -22.13 50.89
N GLU A 17 14.55 -21.09 51.21
CA GLU A 17 14.78 -19.90 50.37
C GLU A 17 15.45 -20.26 49.02
N ALA A 18 14.77 -19.97 47.91
CA ALA A 18 15.29 -20.17 46.56
C ALA A 18 15.70 -18.82 45.93
N PRO A 19 16.90 -18.73 45.29
CA PRO A 19 17.34 -17.49 44.66
C PRO A 19 16.54 -17.21 43.39
N ILE A 20 15.95 -16.01 43.29
CA ILE A 20 15.30 -15.54 42.06
C ILE A 20 16.41 -15.14 41.08
N THR A 21 16.61 -15.95 40.05
CA THR A 21 17.54 -15.64 38.96
C THR A 21 16.90 -14.63 38.00
N ARG A 22 17.56 -13.49 37.77
CA ARG A 22 17.14 -12.54 36.71
C ARG A 22 17.26 -13.25 35.37
N VAL A 23 16.13 -13.56 34.75
CA VAL A 23 16.09 -13.92 33.33
C VAL A 23 16.50 -12.66 32.56
N GLN A 24 17.64 -12.72 31.89
CA GLN A 24 18.11 -11.65 31.02
C GLN A 24 17.03 -11.40 29.98
N ALA A 25 16.46 -10.19 29.96
CA ALA A 25 15.45 -9.82 28.97
C ALA A 25 16.03 -10.10 27.58
N LYS A 26 15.30 -10.89 26.78
CA LYS A 26 15.70 -11.21 25.41
C LYS A 26 15.94 -9.88 24.68
N PRO A 27 17.15 -9.61 24.16
CA PRO A 27 17.42 -8.37 23.47
C PRO A 27 16.45 -8.23 22.29
N ASP A 28 15.94 -7.01 22.12
CA ASP A 28 14.96 -6.67 21.08
C ASP A 28 15.54 -7.12 19.72
N PRO A 29 14.82 -7.94 18.92
CA PRO A 29 15.43 -8.65 17.80
C PRO A 29 15.82 -7.76 16.62
N LEU A 30 15.45 -6.48 16.63
CA LEU A 30 15.76 -5.53 15.56
C LEU A 30 16.44 -4.28 16.13
N PRO A 31 17.66 -3.95 15.67
CA PRO A 31 18.30 -2.68 16.03
C PRO A 31 17.48 -1.50 15.48
N ASP A 32 17.75 -0.28 15.94
CA ASP A 32 17.07 0.91 15.42
C ASP A 32 17.18 1.00 13.89
N PRO A 33 16.12 1.38 13.15
CA PRO A 33 16.10 1.40 11.68
C PRO A 33 17.23 2.21 11.02
N HIS A 34 17.75 3.21 11.75
CA HIS A 34 18.88 4.03 11.30
C HIS A 34 20.22 3.29 11.30
N LEU A 35 20.31 2.16 12.02
CA LEU A 35 21.51 1.32 12.14
C LEU A 35 21.46 0.09 11.23
N TRP A 36 20.41 -0.08 10.43
CA TRP A 36 20.30 -1.24 9.53
C TRP A 36 21.28 -1.13 8.38
N SER A 37 22.02 -2.23 8.15
CA SER A 37 22.78 -2.42 6.92
C SER A 37 21.84 -2.42 5.70
N GLY A 38 22.35 -2.04 4.53
CA GLY A 38 21.56 -1.99 3.29
C GLY A 38 20.83 -3.30 3.00
N ALA A 39 21.52 -4.44 3.14
CA ALA A 39 20.93 -5.76 2.93
C ALA A 39 19.77 -6.12 3.89
N VAL A 40 19.75 -5.55 5.10
CA VAL A 40 18.63 -5.74 6.05
C VAL A 40 17.47 -4.82 5.68
N LYS A 41 17.75 -3.59 5.22
CA LYS A 41 16.72 -2.68 4.69
C LYS A 41 16.03 -3.28 3.48
N ASP A 42 16.81 -3.81 2.52
CA ASP A 42 16.27 -4.43 1.30
C ASP A 42 15.38 -5.63 1.64
N LYS A 43 15.82 -6.51 2.53
CA LYS A 43 15.00 -7.64 3.00
C LYS A 43 13.74 -7.20 3.74
N MET A 44 13.79 -6.09 4.49
CA MET A 44 12.62 -5.55 5.19
C MET A 44 11.64 -4.92 4.20
N VAL A 45 12.14 -4.23 3.16
CA VAL A 45 11.33 -3.71 2.06
C VAL A 45 10.65 -4.85 1.31
N ASP A 46 11.39 -5.91 0.97
CA ASP A 46 10.84 -7.11 0.32
C ASP A 46 9.79 -7.79 1.20
N ALA A 47 10.04 -7.89 2.52
CA ALA A 47 9.07 -8.45 3.46
C ALA A 47 7.81 -7.58 3.61
N LEU A 48 7.95 -6.25 3.58
CA LEU A 48 6.81 -5.31 3.60
C LEU A 48 6.00 -5.39 2.30
N ILE A 49 6.67 -5.49 1.15
CA ILE A 49 6.03 -5.71 -0.16
C ILE A 49 5.31 -7.07 -0.15
N SER A 50 5.96 -8.11 0.35
CA SER A 50 5.36 -9.44 0.49
C SER A 50 4.16 -9.44 1.45
N LEU A 51 4.23 -8.72 2.57
CA LEU A 51 3.14 -8.60 3.54
C LEU A 51 1.95 -7.81 2.98
N ALA A 52 2.23 -6.71 2.28
CA ALA A 52 1.21 -5.97 1.52
C ALA A 52 0.62 -6.83 0.39
N SER A 53 1.40 -7.78 -0.15
CA SER A 53 0.96 -8.72 -1.18
C SER A 53 0.14 -9.89 -0.64
N ASP A 54 0.44 -10.36 0.57
CA ASP A 54 -0.19 -11.53 1.20
C ASP A 54 -1.51 -11.17 1.92
N SER A 55 -1.76 -9.88 2.21
CA SER A 55 -3.05 -9.40 2.69
C SER A 55 -4.19 -9.49 1.65
N ARG A 56 -3.89 -9.95 0.43
CA ARG A 56 -4.77 -9.98 -0.75
C ARG A 56 -5.56 -11.28 -0.94
N ARG A 57 -5.80 -12.10 0.08
CA ARG A 57 -6.80 -13.19 -0.01
C ARG A 57 -8.14 -12.75 0.58
N GLY A 58 -8.83 -11.92 -0.20
CA GLY A 58 -10.27 -11.63 -0.05
C GLY A 58 -10.55 -10.17 0.29
N ASP A 59 -11.26 -9.48 -0.60
CA ASP A 59 -12.01 -8.23 -0.38
C ASP A 59 -11.35 -6.84 -0.45
N ASN A 60 -10.05 -6.70 -0.70
CA ASN A 60 -9.44 -5.35 -0.75
C ASN A 60 -9.15 -4.86 -2.18
N MET A 61 -10.19 -4.45 -2.91
CA MET A 61 -9.97 -3.46 -3.98
C MET A 61 -9.42 -2.20 -3.29
N PRO A 62 -8.25 -1.65 -3.69
CA PRO A 62 -7.70 -0.43 -3.10
C PRO A 62 -8.73 0.70 -3.18
N GLU A 63 -8.83 1.50 -2.10
CA GLU A 63 -9.74 2.65 -2.04
C GLU A 63 -9.55 3.59 -3.23
N SER A 64 -8.29 3.82 -3.63
CA SER A 64 -7.95 4.61 -4.81
C SER A 64 -8.55 4.07 -6.12
N LEU A 65 -8.64 2.75 -6.29
CA LEU A 65 -9.27 2.14 -7.47
C LEU A 65 -10.80 2.17 -7.38
N MET A 66 -11.35 2.03 -6.17
CA MET A 66 -12.78 2.21 -5.92
C MET A 66 -13.24 3.64 -6.23
N ASP A 67 -12.44 4.64 -5.86
CA ASP A 67 -12.69 6.05 -6.16
C ASP A 67 -12.65 6.33 -7.66
N CYS A 68 -11.70 5.73 -8.38
CA CYS A 68 -11.65 5.80 -9.85
C CYS A 68 -12.93 5.21 -10.47
N ALA A 69 -13.35 4.02 -10.01
CA ALA A 69 -14.57 3.38 -10.49
C ALA A 69 -15.82 4.20 -10.13
N ALA A 70 -15.84 4.87 -8.98
CA ALA A 70 -16.93 5.75 -8.58
C ALA A 70 -17.06 6.93 -9.54
N LEU A 71 -15.97 7.60 -9.88
CA LEU A 71 -15.95 8.70 -10.86
C LEU A 71 -16.49 8.27 -12.23
N PHE A 72 -16.07 7.10 -12.72
CA PHE A 72 -16.59 6.55 -13.99
C PHE A 72 -18.08 6.24 -13.89
N SER A 73 -18.53 5.64 -12.79
CA SER A 73 -19.95 5.38 -12.54
C SER A 73 -20.77 6.68 -12.48
N GLU A 74 -20.26 7.74 -11.86
CA GLU A 74 -20.93 9.04 -11.80
C GLU A 74 -21.09 9.67 -13.19
N ARG A 75 -20.04 9.57 -14.02
CA ARG A 75 -20.07 10.00 -15.42
C ARG A 75 -21.11 9.24 -16.22
N LEU A 76 -21.17 7.92 -16.09
CA LEU A 76 -22.13 7.06 -16.78
C LEU A 76 -23.57 7.34 -16.34
N LYS A 77 -23.78 7.68 -15.07
CA LYS A 77 -25.07 8.10 -14.51
C LYS A 77 -25.43 9.55 -14.84
N ASN A 78 -24.58 10.25 -15.59
CA ASN A 78 -24.75 11.65 -16.00
C ASN A 78 -25.05 12.60 -14.81
N ARG A 79 -24.37 12.39 -13.68
CA ARG A 79 -24.56 13.24 -12.50
C ARG A 79 -23.93 14.62 -12.71
N LYS A 80 -24.76 15.66 -12.56
CA LYS A 80 -24.37 17.08 -12.78
C LYS A 80 -23.32 17.65 -11.80
N LYS A 81 -23.00 16.94 -10.71
CA LYS A 81 -22.11 17.44 -9.64
C LYS A 81 -20.70 16.83 -9.67
N MET A 82 -20.34 16.10 -10.72
CA MET A 82 -19.02 15.47 -10.81
C MET A 82 -17.94 16.51 -11.15
N GLY A 83 -16.79 16.42 -10.47
CA GLY A 83 -15.59 17.19 -10.82
C GLY A 83 -15.05 16.72 -12.18
N LEU A 84 -15.30 17.50 -13.24
CA LEU A 84 -14.88 17.14 -14.59
C LEU A 84 -13.35 17.12 -14.73
N GLU A 85 -12.64 17.98 -14.00
CA GLU A 85 -11.18 18.02 -14.00
C GLU A 85 -10.60 16.75 -13.35
N ASP A 86 -11.08 16.37 -12.17
CA ASP A 86 -10.67 15.16 -11.47
C ASP A 86 -10.95 13.88 -12.28
N TYR A 87 -12.12 13.84 -12.93
CA TYR A 87 -12.48 12.74 -13.83
C TYR A 87 -11.50 12.62 -15.02
N ARG A 88 -11.16 13.74 -15.67
CA ARG A 88 -10.23 13.74 -16.81
C ARG A 88 -8.81 13.41 -16.39
N ALA A 89 -8.37 13.90 -15.24
CA ALA A 89 -7.09 13.53 -14.65
C ALA A 89 -7.03 12.04 -14.35
N THR A 90 -8.10 11.48 -13.78
CA THR A 90 -8.23 10.04 -13.51
C THR A 90 -8.18 9.21 -14.79
N LEU A 91 -8.91 9.61 -15.84
CA LEU A 91 -8.84 8.95 -17.16
C LEU A 91 -7.43 8.97 -17.73
N GLY A 92 -6.77 10.13 -17.73
CA GLY A 92 -5.40 10.28 -18.22
C GLY A 92 -4.40 9.47 -17.42
N TRP A 93 -4.59 9.34 -16.11
CA TRP A 93 -3.75 8.55 -15.23
C TRP A 93 -3.91 7.05 -15.47
N VAL A 94 -5.14 6.53 -15.51
CA VAL A 94 -5.43 5.10 -15.76
C VAL A 94 -4.90 4.65 -17.14
N MET A 95 -5.00 5.53 -18.13
CA MET A 95 -4.50 5.28 -19.49
C MET A 95 -3.02 5.64 -19.68
N GLU A 96 -2.34 6.08 -18.61
CA GLU A 96 -0.91 6.41 -18.60
C GLU A 96 -0.50 7.49 -19.62
N PHE A 97 -1.37 8.46 -19.89
CA PHE A 97 -1.08 9.57 -20.82
C PHE A 97 -0.17 10.64 -20.22
N TRP A 98 -0.11 10.75 -18.89
CA TRP A 98 0.67 11.78 -18.19
C TRP A 98 1.94 11.19 -17.59
N LYS A 99 3.04 11.95 -17.67
CA LYS A 99 4.30 11.64 -17.02
C LYS A 99 4.46 12.53 -15.80
N GLY A 100 4.67 11.96 -14.62
CA GLY A 100 4.92 12.71 -13.37
C GLY A 100 4.14 12.22 -12.15
N ALA A 101 3.09 11.42 -12.35
CA ALA A 101 2.44 10.67 -11.28
C ALA A 101 2.99 9.23 -11.21
N LEU A 102 2.77 8.56 -10.08
CA LEU A 102 3.07 7.14 -9.94
C LEU A 102 2.27 6.34 -11.00
N PRO A 103 2.89 5.50 -11.83
CA PRO A 103 2.19 4.81 -12.92
C PRO A 103 1.03 3.96 -12.41
N TYR A 104 -0.09 4.00 -13.12
CA TYR A 104 -1.28 3.23 -12.77
C TYR A 104 -0.99 1.72 -12.68
N ARG A 105 -0.20 1.18 -13.63
CA ARG A 105 0.26 -0.20 -13.59
C ARG A 105 1.02 -0.56 -12.32
N PHE A 106 1.92 0.31 -11.88
CA PHE A 106 2.69 0.09 -10.66
C PHE A 106 1.80 0.04 -9.41
N VAL A 107 0.79 0.91 -9.34
CA VAL A 107 -0.22 0.87 -8.27
C VAL A 107 -1.00 -0.44 -8.31
N CYS A 108 -1.39 -0.91 -9.49
CA CYS A 108 -2.12 -2.17 -9.63
C CYS A 108 -1.26 -3.38 -9.21
N GLU A 109 0.01 -3.43 -9.61
CA GLU A 109 0.95 -4.51 -9.26
C GLU A 109 1.21 -4.60 -7.74
N ILE A 110 1.40 -3.46 -7.06
CA ILE A 110 1.56 -3.39 -5.59
C ILE A 110 0.30 -3.86 -4.86
N ASN A 111 -0.86 -3.72 -5.47
CA ASN A 111 -2.14 -4.11 -4.88
C ASN A 111 -2.66 -5.46 -5.41
N GLY A 112 -1.95 -6.10 -6.34
CA GLY A 112 -2.34 -7.38 -6.93
C GLY A 112 -3.62 -7.32 -7.74
N VAL A 113 -3.93 -6.14 -8.26
CA VAL A 113 -5.03 -5.91 -9.18
C VAL A 113 -4.46 -5.98 -10.59
N ASP A 114 -5.21 -6.60 -11.49
CA ASP A 114 -4.85 -6.60 -12.90
C ASP A 114 -5.04 -5.17 -13.47
N PRO A 115 -3.96 -4.52 -13.97
CA PRO A 115 -4.06 -3.19 -14.53
C PRO A 115 -4.96 -3.12 -15.78
N GLU A 116 -5.27 -4.23 -16.44
CA GLU A 116 -6.14 -4.20 -17.61
C GLU A 116 -7.61 -3.95 -17.23
N ILE A 117 -8.03 -4.21 -15.98
CA ILE A 117 -9.43 -4.16 -15.56
C ILE A 117 -10.07 -2.78 -15.83
N LEU A 118 -9.50 -1.68 -15.33
CA LEU A 118 -10.11 -0.36 -15.54
C LEU A 118 -9.88 0.15 -16.97
N GLN A 119 -8.77 -0.23 -17.61
CA GLN A 119 -8.51 0.13 -19.01
C GLN A 119 -9.56 -0.50 -19.93
N ASP A 120 -9.89 -1.77 -19.72
CA ASP A 120 -10.93 -2.48 -20.46
C ASP A 120 -12.32 -1.88 -20.21
N VAL A 121 -12.63 -1.47 -18.97
CA VAL A 121 -13.89 -0.77 -18.68
C VAL A 121 -14.00 0.55 -19.45
N ILE A 122 -12.91 1.32 -19.54
CA ILE A 122 -12.87 2.58 -20.30
C ILE A 122 -13.04 2.29 -21.80
N LEU A 123 -12.31 1.30 -22.34
CA LEU A 123 -12.29 0.99 -23.78
C LEU A 123 -13.59 0.32 -24.26
N SER A 124 -14.23 -0.47 -23.41
CA SER A 124 -15.49 -1.17 -23.72
C SER A 124 -16.70 -0.23 -23.70
N ASN A 125 -16.64 0.87 -22.97
CA ASN A 125 -17.73 1.83 -22.89
C ASN A 125 -17.58 2.98 -23.91
N PRO A 126 -18.52 3.19 -24.85
CA PRO A 126 -18.40 4.22 -25.88
C PRO A 126 -18.26 5.65 -25.34
N LEU A 127 -18.89 5.96 -24.20
CA LEU A 127 -18.84 7.29 -23.59
C LEU A 127 -17.46 7.55 -22.96
N LEU A 128 -16.99 6.61 -22.14
CA LEU A 128 -15.69 6.71 -21.48
C LEU A 128 -14.55 6.70 -22.51
N ARG A 129 -14.65 5.85 -23.54
CA ARG A 129 -13.69 5.82 -24.65
C ARG A 129 -13.62 7.14 -25.41
N ARG A 130 -14.76 7.79 -25.64
CA ARG A 130 -14.79 9.11 -26.29
C ARG A 130 -14.10 10.15 -25.41
N ASP A 131 -14.45 10.21 -24.13
CA ASP A 131 -13.86 11.16 -23.18
C ASP A 131 -12.35 10.91 -23.04
N MET A 132 -11.91 9.65 -23.04
CA MET A 132 -10.50 9.25 -23.06
C MET A 132 -9.78 9.77 -24.30
N GLU A 133 -10.37 9.66 -25.49
CA GLU A 133 -9.77 10.19 -26.72
C GLU A 133 -9.68 11.72 -26.72
N GLU A 134 -10.64 12.41 -26.08
CA GLU A 134 -10.57 13.86 -25.86
C GLU A 134 -9.38 14.21 -24.94
N VAL A 135 -9.21 13.50 -23.81
CA VAL A 135 -8.04 13.66 -22.92
C VAL A 135 -6.74 13.36 -23.66
N ARG A 136 -6.68 12.27 -24.43
CA ARG A 136 -5.52 11.90 -25.24
C ARG A 136 -5.10 13.05 -26.16
N ARG A 137 -6.05 13.65 -26.87
CA ARG A 137 -5.76 14.78 -27.78
C ARG A 137 -5.22 16.00 -27.04
N GLU A 138 -5.68 16.28 -25.83
CA GLU A 138 -5.14 17.38 -25.03
C GLU A 138 -3.70 17.12 -24.57
N CYS A 139 -3.38 15.87 -24.24
CA CYS A 139 -2.03 15.49 -23.81
C CYS A 139 -1.00 15.48 -24.93
N PHE A 140 -1.41 15.11 -26.15
CA PHE A 140 -0.55 15.08 -27.34
C PHE A 140 -0.65 16.35 -28.20
N GLY A 141 -1.63 17.22 -27.91
CA GLY A 141 -1.92 18.46 -28.64
C GLY A 141 -1.15 19.68 -28.17
N THR A 142 -0.38 19.58 -27.08
CA THR A 142 0.66 20.55 -26.72
C THR A 142 1.86 20.40 -27.65
N LEU A 143 1.68 20.88 -28.88
CA LEU A 143 2.80 21.35 -29.69
C LEU A 143 3.44 22.51 -28.92
N LEU A 144 4.62 22.25 -28.35
CA LEU A 144 5.59 23.28 -27.98
C LEU A 144 5.83 24.24 -29.14
#